data_AF-A0A060SN44-F1
#
_entry.id   AF-A0A060SN44-F1
#
_cell.length_a   1.000
_cell.length_b   1.000
_cell.length_c   1.000
_cell.angle_alpha   90.00
_cell.angle_beta   90.00
_cell.angle_gamma   90.00
#
_symmetry.space_group_name_H-M   'P 1'
#
loop_
_entity.id
_entity.type
_entity.pdbx_description
1 polymer ?
#
loop_
_entity_poly.entity_id
_entity_poly.type
_entity_poly.pdbx_seq_one_letter_code
_entity_poly.pdbx_strand_id
1 'polypeptide(L)'
;MAQKDSAKMLKLKMTRAAIAKGKNKRRTGWKQDGSPHKDVRTFKPKGIRRTTGQQGRHGSTDFREDDLSKEELEAEVRRLQAAKLSDRAKEDEGRIPKPKGTAGNSYNLCTAMGLDGDPELYETIRTDVREIVHRAGLDYSLVWNKQPLGVITRIFDLAREHHPILRRYAHDWATADLVKGNLRRTRYYRKSGRDKLKNKRLRAKGIDRDEAPDVCDSREEEYEPDMGDRSQAADAEQSEQELP
;
A
#
# COMPACT_ATOMS: atom_id res chain seq x y z
N MET A 1 -47.69 -39.93 -33.25
CA MET A 1 -46.93 -39.57 -32.02
C MET A 1 -46.58 -38.08 -32.04
N ALA A 2 -47.55 -37.17 -31.94
CA ALA A 2 -47.30 -35.73 -32.12
C ALA A 2 -48.20 -34.85 -31.24
N GLN A 3 -48.32 -35.18 -29.94
CA GLN A 3 -49.14 -34.40 -29.00
C GLN A 3 -48.42 -34.04 -27.68
N LYS A 4 -47.12 -34.35 -27.52
CA LYS A 4 -46.39 -34.13 -26.26
C LYS A 4 -45.60 -32.81 -26.17
N ASP A 5 -45.52 -32.02 -27.25
CA ASP A 5 -44.66 -30.82 -27.27
C ASP A 5 -45.38 -29.50 -26.93
N SER A 6 -46.72 -29.45 -26.92
CA SER A 6 -47.45 -28.22 -26.59
C SER A 6 -47.43 -27.84 -25.10
N ALA A 7 -47.12 -28.79 -24.21
CA ALA A 7 -47.13 -28.53 -22.76
C ALA A 7 -45.84 -27.84 -22.24
N LYS A 8 -44.73 -27.91 -22.98
CA LYS A 8 -43.47 -27.22 -22.61
C LYS A 8 -43.43 -25.77 -23.10
N MET A 9 -44.19 -25.42 -24.14
CA MET A 9 -44.29 -24.06 -24.69
C MET A 9 -45.15 -23.09 -23.86
N LEU A 10 -45.99 -23.59 -22.95
CA LEU A 10 -46.83 -22.76 -22.08
C LEU A 10 -46.17 -22.40 -20.73
N LYS A 11 -45.15 -23.15 -20.28
CA LYS A 11 -44.39 -22.82 -19.05
C LYS A 11 -43.26 -21.80 -19.25
N LEU A 12 -42.92 -21.45 -20.49
CA LEU A 12 -41.88 -20.44 -20.80
C LEU A 12 -42.44 -19.04 -21.09
N LYS A 13 -43.77 -18.83 -20.96
CA LYS A 13 -44.42 -17.52 -21.15
C LYS A 13 -44.89 -16.87 -19.84
N MET A 14 -44.71 -17.51 -18.68
CA MET A 14 -45.15 -16.97 -17.38
C MET A 14 -44.04 -16.36 -16.50
N THR A 15 -42.83 -16.11 -17.02
CA THR A 15 -41.73 -15.46 -16.25
C THR A 15 -41.13 -14.24 -16.96
N ARG A 16 -41.94 -13.49 -17.71
CA ARG A 16 -41.48 -12.26 -18.40
C ARG A 16 -42.43 -11.06 -18.29
N ALA A 17 -43.18 -10.96 -17.18
CA ALA A 17 -44.13 -9.86 -16.95
C ALA A 17 -44.06 -9.29 -15.53
N ALA A 18 -42.85 -9.04 -14.99
CA ALA A 18 -42.69 -8.37 -13.70
C ALA A 18 -41.42 -7.51 -13.58
N ILE A 19 -41.05 -6.75 -14.62
CA ILE A 19 -40.05 -5.67 -14.50
C ILE A 19 -40.49 -4.48 -15.37
N ALA A 20 -41.59 -3.84 -14.97
CA ALA A 20 -41.97 -2.55 -15.54
C ALA A 20 -43.00 -1.87 -14.62
N LYS A 21 -42.52 -1.05 -13.68
CA LYS A 21 -43.22 0.10 -13.07
C LYS A 21 -42.29 0.76 -12.05
N GLY A 22 -41.96 2.03 -12.27
CA GLY A 22 -41.21 2.80 -11.27
C GLY A 22 -40.38 3.95 -11.82
N LYS A 23 -40.87 4.69 -12.81
CA LYS A 23 -40.31 5.99 -13.19
C LYS A 23 -40.53 6.98 -12.03
N ASN A 24 -39.44 7.67 -11.69
CA ASN A 24 -39.41 9.11 -11.50
C ASN A 24 -40.22 9.71 -10.34
N LYS A 25 -39.55 9.97 -9.20
CA LYS A 25 -39.93 11.07 -8.30
C LYS A 25 -38.70 11.87 -7.87
N ARG A 26 -38.59 13.04 -8.50
CA ARG A 26 -38.40 14.34 -7.85
C ARG A 26 -37.05 14.60 -7.15
N ARG A 27 -36.18 15.24 -7.95
CA ARG A 27 -35.41 16.43 -7.52
C ARG A 27 -36.36 17.40 -6.81
N THR A 28 -36.13 17.64 -5.53
CA THR A 28 -36.61 18.83 -4.82
C THR A 28 -35.54 19.31 -3.84
N GLY A 29 -35.00 20.49 -4.13
CA GLY A 29 -34.64 21.48 -3.11
C GLY A 29 -33.44 21.18 -2.21
N TRP A 30 -32.22 21.33 -2.74
CA TRP A 30 -31.14 21.82 -1.89
C TRP A 30 -31.31 23.34 -1.79
N LYS A 31 -31.90 23.75 -0.67
CA LYS A 31 -32.05 25.15 -0.26
C LYS A 31 -30.65 25.75 -0.09
N GLN A 32 -30.39 26.79 -0.87
CA GLN A 32 -29.38 27.79 -0.57
C GLN A 32 -29.98 28.73 0.48
N ASP A 33 -29.66 28.47 1.75
CA ASP A 33 -29.91 29.43 2.82
C ASP A 33 -28.55 29.92 3.33
N GLY A 34 -28.24 31.17 2.97
CA GLY A 34 -27.53 32.14 3.81
C GLY A 34 -26.19 31.77 4.46
N SER A 35 -25.11 32.30 3.88
CA SER A 35 -23.99 32.92 4.64
C SER A 35 -24.49 33.91 5.70
N PRO A 36 -23.66 34.46 6.62
CA PRO A 36 -22.34 34.04 7.12
C PRO A 36 -22.24 34.18 8.67
N HIS A 37 -22.01 33.11 9.44
CA HIS A 37 -21.70 33.30 10.86
C HIS A 37 -20.19 33.46 11.07
N LYS A 38 -19.79 34.73 11.20
CA LYS A 38 -18.51 35.16 11.73
C LYS A 38 -18.44 34.77 13.20
N ASP A 39 -17.69 33.72 13.54
CA ASP A 39 -17.17 33.53 14.89
C ASP A 39 -15.68 33.17 14.78
N VAL A 40 -14.91 34.17 14.39
CA VAL A 40 -13.49 34.23 14.76
C VAL A 40 -13.47 34.40 16.27
N ARG A 41 -13.48 33.28 17.00
CA ARG A 41 -13.04 33.28 18.40
C ARG A 41 -11.54 33.53 18.38
N THR A 42 -11.18 34.80 18.37
CA THR A 42 -9.86 35.26 18.76
C THR A 42 -9.60 34.75 20.18
N PHE A 43 -8.85 33.66 20.27
CA PHE A 43 -8.22 33.24 21.52
C PHE A 43 -7.21 34.33 21.88
N LYS A 44 -7.64 35.27 22.73
CA LYS A 44 -6.75 36.18 23.45
C LYS A 44 -5.87 35.32 24.36
N PRO A 45 -4.55 35.23 24.17
CA PRO A 45 -3.68 34.70 25.21
C PRO A 45 -3.78 35.66 26.40
N LYS A 46 -4.30 35.16 27.52
CA LYS A 46 -4.29 35.89 28.80
C LYS A 46 -2.85 36.18 29.17
N GLY A 47 -2.61 37.44 29.54
CA GLY A 47 -1.29 37.99 29.82
C GLY A 47 -0.46 37.13 30.77
N ILE A 48 0.73 36.78 30.29
CA ILE A 48 1.84 36.32 31.11
C ILE A 48 2.25 37.53 31.96
N ARG A 49 1.93 37.46 33.26
CA ARG A 49 2.41 38.43 34.25
C ARG A 49 3.93 38.35 34.29
N ARG A 50 4.59 39.46 33.97
CA ARG A 50 6.01 39.67 34.24
C ARG A 50 6.19 39.76 35.75
N THR A 51 6.68 38.69 36.36
CA THR A 51 7.28 38.74 37.70
C THR A 51 8.73 39.15 37.52
N THR A 52 8.98 40.42 37.73
CA THR A 52 10.30 41.01 37.89
C THR A 52 10.86 40.58 39.24
N GLY A 53 12.10 40.07 39.25
CA GLY A 53 12.95 40.08 40.44
C GLY A 53 13.12 38.74 41.15
N GLN A 54 14.15 38.00 40.75
CA GLN A 54 15.13 37.55 41.73
C GLN A 54 16.48 37.28 41.04
N GLN A 55 17.43 38.15 41.35
CA GLN A 55 18.85 37.93 41.14
C GLN A 55 19.25 36.71 41.98
N GLY A 56 19.53 35.60 41.31
CA GLY A 56 19.98 34.36 41.92
C GLY A 56 21.18 33.86 41.15
N ARG A 57 22.36 34.31 41.59
CA ARG A 57 23.67 33.64 41.49
C ARG A 57 23.90 32.82 40.21
N HIS A 58 24.73 33.37 39.34
CA HIS A 58 25.52 32.62 38.37
C HIS A 58 26.38 31.59 39.13
N GLY A 59 25.79 30.44 39.42
CA GLY A 59 26.53 29.20 39.63
C GLY A 59 27.15 28.86 38.29
N SER A 60 28.42 29.22 38.15
CA SER A 60 29.32 28.75 37.12
C SER A 60 29.39 27.22 37.15
N THR A 61 28.43 26.56 36.49
CA THR A 61 28.75 25.37 35.71
C THR A 61 29.23 25.97 34.40
N ASP A 62 30.52 26.27 34.24
CA ASP A 62 31.46 25.33 33.63
C ASP A 62 30.72 24.23 32.85
N PHE A 63 29.88 24.66 31.89
CA PHE A 63 29.50 23.86 30.74
C PHE A 63 30.78 23.69 29.94
N ARG A 64 31.63 22.77 30.42
CA ARG A 64 32.58 22.09 29.56
C ARG A 64 31.70 21.39 28.55
N GLU A 65 31.59 22.00 27.38
CA GLU A 65 31.19 21.27 26.19
C GLU A 65 32.13 20.09 26.12
N ASP A 66 31.59 18.90 26.38
CA ASP A 66 32.21 17.65 26.03
C ASP A 66 32.41 17.72 24.50
N ASP A 67 33.55 18.29 24.09
CA ASP A 67 34.13 18.19 22.75
C ASP A 67 34.53 16.73 22.53
N LEU A 68 33.54 15.83 22.55
CA LEU A 68 33.68 14.52 21.96
C LEU A 68 34.02 14.79 20.51
N SER A 69 35.21 14.33 20.14
CA SER A 69 35.71 14.49 18.79
C SER A 69 34.66 13.95 17.82
N LYS A 70 34.54 14.56 16.64
CA LYS A 70 33.63 14.10 15.58
C LYS A 70 33.76 12.58 15.33
N GLU A 71 34.96 12.04 15.50
CA GLU A 71 35.26 10.60 15.39
C GLU A 71 34.59 9.74 16.47
N GLU A 72 34.51 10.20 17.73
CA GLU A 72 33.84 9.47 18.81
C GLU A 72 32.32 9.44 18.63
N LEU A 73 31.74 10.55 18.19
CA LEU A 73 30.32 10.63 17.82
C LEU A 73 29.99 9.69 16.65
N GLU A 74 30.85 9.64 15.63
CA GLU A 74 30.69 8.71 14.50
C GLU A 74 30.85 7.25 14.94
N ALA A 75 31.80 6.95 15.82
CA ALA A 75 32.00 5.62 16.38
C ALA A 75 30.80 5.16 17.22
N GLU A 76 30.21 6.04 18.02
CA GLU A 76 29.03 5.72 18.82
C GLU A 76 27.78 5.54 17.95
N VAL A 77 27.58 6.38 16.93
CA VAL A 77 26.51 6.18 15.93
C VAL A 77 26.67 4.82 15.25
N ARG A 78 27.91 4.42 14.89
CA ARG A 78 28.19 3.12 14.29
C ARG A 78 27.89 1.96 15.25
N ARG A 79 28.22 2.09 16.54
CA ARG A 79 27.85 1.10 17.58
C ARG A 79 26.33 0.98 17.73
N LEU A 80 25.62 2.09 17.83
CA LEU A 80 24.16 2.11 17.95
C LEU A 80 23.48 1.53 16.71
N GLN A 81 24.02 1.77 15.52
CA GLN A 81 23.56 1.14 14.28
C GLN A 81 23.81 -0.37 14.28
N ALA A 82 25.01 -0.83 14.68
CA ALA A 82 25.33 -2.25 14.78
C ALA A 82 24.44 -3.00 15.79
N ALA A 83 24.19 -2.39 16.95
CA ALA A 83 23.27 -2.94 17.96
C ALA A 83 21.86 -3.10 17.38
N LYS A 84 21.32 -2.06 16.73
CA LYS A 84 19.99 -2.10 16.08
C LYS A 84 19.89 -3.18 15.00
N LEU A 85 20.95 -3.38 14.20
CA LEU A 85 20.99 -4.45 13.20
C LEU A 85 20.99 -5.83 13.86
N SER A 86 21.73 -6.01 14.95
CA SER A 86 21.79 -7.28 15.68
C SER A 86 20.47 -7.63 16.36
N ASP A 87 19.76 -6.66 16.94
CA ASP A 87 18.48 -6.90 17.59
C ASP A 87 17.40 -7.22 16.55
N ARG A 88 17.44 -6.55 15.40
CA ARG A 88 16.57 -6.87 14.28
C ARG A 88 16.83 -8.27 13.72
N ALA A 89 18.09 -8.70 13.66
CA ALA A 89 18.43 -10.07 13.24
C ALA A 89 17.88 -11.13 14.20
N LYS A 90 17.95 -10.90 15.52
CA LYS A 90 17.37 -11.80 16.53
C LYS A 90 15.85 -11.93 16.41
N GLU A 91 15.15 -10.85 16.06
CA GLU A 91 13.70 -10.91 15.82
C GLU A 91 13.31 -11.78 14.62
N ASP A 92 14.23 -11.96 13.67
CA ASP A 92 14.01 -12.73 12.46
C ASP A 92 14.44 -14.21 12.60
N GLU A 93 15.11 -14.59 13.70
CA GLU A 93 15.45 -15.98 14.01
C GLU A 93 14.17 -16.82 14.18
N GLY A 94 13.84 -17.62 13.16
CA GLY A 94 12.65 -18.47 13.12
C GLY A 94 11.49 -17.94 12.27
N ARG A 95 11.65 -16.76 11.64
CA ARG A 95 10.68 -16.26 10.64
C ARG A 95 10.97 -16.81 9.25
N ILE A 96 9.91 -17.06 8.48
CA ILE A 96 10.02 -17.55 7.10
C ILE A 96 10.60 -16.43 6.21
N PRO A 97 11.79 -16.63 5.61
CA PRO A 97 12.40 -15.61 4.76
C PRO A 97 11.64 -15.44 3.45
N LYS A 98 11.81 -14.28 2.82
CA LYS A 98 11.20 -14.00 1.52
C LYS A 98 11.87 -14.85 0.42
N PRO A 99 11.10 -15.55 -0.44
CA PRO A 99 11.66 -16.26 -1.59
C PRO A 99 12.28 -15.28 -2.61
N LYS A 100 13.26 -15.76 -3.37
CA LYS A 100 13.92 -14.94 -4.40
C LYS A 100 12.94 -14.62 -5.54
N GLY A 101 12.95 -13.35 -5.98
CA GLY A 101 12.20 -12.84 -7.12
C GLY A 101 10.90 -12.10 -6.76
N THR A 102 9.94 -12.11 -7.68
CA THR A 102 8.70 -11.32 -7.61
C THR A 102 7.46 -12.22 -7.63
N ALA A 103 6.55 -11.99 -6.67
CA ALA A 103 5.27 -12.69 -6.57
C ALA A 103 4.44 -12.58 -7.87
N GLY A 104 4.00 -13.72 -8.37
CA GLY A 104 3.21 -13.85 -9.60
C GLY A 104 4.01 -13.77 -10.90
N ASN A 105 5.33 -13.60 -10.84
CA ASN A 105 6.22 -13.77 -11.99
C ASN A 105 7.16 -14.96 -11.77
N SER A 106 7.93 -14.96 -10.68
CA SER A 106 8.89 -16.01 -10.37
C SER A 106 8.38 -17.07 -9.40
N TYR A 107 7.42 -16.73 -8.54
CA TYR A 107 6.80 -17.69 -7.62
C TYR A 107 5.31 -17.42 -7.40
N ASN A 108 4.60 -18.48 -7.02
CA ASN A 108 3.21 -18.41 -6.57
C ASN A 108 3.17 -18.03 -5.09
N LEU A 109 2.47 -16.94 -4.76
CA LEU A 109 2.42 -16.41 -3.39
C LEU A 109 1.76 -17.39 -2.41
N CYS A 110 0.70 -18.09 -2.83
CA CYS A 110 0.01 -19.08 -2.01
C CYS A 110 0.96 -20.23 -1.58
N THR A 111 1.70 -20.77 -2.55
CA THR A 111 2.70 -21.82 -2.33
C THR A 111 3.85 -21.32 -1.46
N ALA A 112 4.36 -20.10 -1.72
CA ALA A 112 5.45 -19.51 -0.93
C ALA A 112 5.06 -19.22 0.52
N MET A 113 3.78 -18.94 0.78
CA MET A 113 3.24 -18.80 2.13
C MET A 113 3.03 -20.14 2.84
N GLY A 114 3.14 -21.27 2.12
CA GLY A 114 2.86 -22.61 2.65
C GLY A 114 1.36 -22.90 2.81
N LEU A 115 0.49 -22.18 2.11
CA LEU A 115 -0.97 -22.28 2.22
C LEU A 115 -1.62 -23.06 1.06
N ASP A 116 -0.83 -23.84 0.32
CA ASP A 116 -1.31 -24.57 -0.86
C ASP A 116 -2.36 -25.64 -0.52
N GLY A 117 -2.33 -26.17 0.72
CA GLY A 117 -3.33 -27.10 1.23
C GLY A 117 -4.68 -26.46 1.60
N ASP A 118 -4.68 -25.15 1.89
CA ASP A 118 -5.85 -24.43 2.41
C ASP A 118 -6.11 -23.14 1.60
N PRO A 119 -6.60 -23.25 0.35
CA PRO A 119 -6.82 -22.09 -0.52
C PRO A 119 -7.88 -21.13 0.03
N GLU A 120 -8.85 -21.62 0.81
CA GLU A 120 -9.88 -20.81 1.45
C GLU A 120 -9.29 -19.86 2.50
N LEU A 121 -8.32 -20.33 3.29
CA LEU A 121 -7.63 -19.52 4.27
C LEU A 121 -6.82 -18.42 3.57
N TYR A 122 -6.12 -18.76 2.48
CA TYR A 122 -5.40 -17.78 1.69
C TYR A 122 -6.33 -16.70 1.10
N GLU A 123 -7.47 -17.07 0.51
CA GLU A 123 -8.39 -16.07 -0.06
C GLU A 123 -9.06 -15.22 1.03
N THR A 124 -9.30 -15.77 2.21
CA THR A 124 -9.79 -15.03 3.39
C THR A 124 -8.78 -13.95 3.80
N ILE A 125 -7.53 -14.34 4.06
CA ILE A 125 -6.44 -13.41 4.40
C ILE A 125 -6.31 -12.33 3.32
N ARG A 126 -6.33 -12.73 2.06
CA ARG A 126 -6.20 -11.84 0.92
C ARG A 126 -7.36 -10.85 0.78
N THR A 127 -8.58 -11.25 1.13
CA THR A 127 -9.76 -10.39 1.12
C THR A 127 -9.70 -9.40 2.27
N ASP A 128 -9.37 -9.87 3.48
CA ASP A 128 -9.27 -9.01 4.66
C ASP A 128 -8.16 -7.96 4.53
N VAL A 129 -6.98 -8.36 4.02
CA VAL A 129 -5.90 -7.40 3.71
C VAL A 129 -6.38 -6.36 2.69
N ARG A 130 -7.17 -6.75 1.69
CA ARG A 130 -7.75 -5.78 0.73
C ARG A 130 -8.69 -4.81 1.43
N GLU A 131 -9.52 -5.27 2.35
CA GLU A 131 -10.40 -4.40 3.13
C GLU A 131 -9.61 -3.43 4.03
N ILE A 132 -8.59 -3.92 4.72
CA ILE A 132 -7.70 -3.11 5.56
C ILE A 132 -7.06 -2.00 4.73
N VAL A 133 -6.55 -2.33 3.54
CA VAL A 133 -5.95 -1.34 2.61
C VAL A 133 -6.97 -0.26 2.21
N HIS A 134 -8.21 -0.65 1.93
CA HIS A 134 -9.28 0.32 1.61
C HIS A 134 -9.61 1.20 2.81
N ARG A 135 -9.72 0.62 4.02
CA ARG A 135 -10.01 1.36 5.25
C ARG A 135 -8.87 2.31 5.66
N ALA A 136 -7.63 1.89 5.42
CA ALA A 136 -6.44 2.70 5.67
C ALA A 136 -6.27 3.88 4.68
N GLY A 137 -7.04 3.91 3.59
CA GLY A 137 -7.02 5.00 2.63
C GLY A 137 -5.76 5.06 1.75
N LEU A 138 -5.15 3.90 1.45
CA LEU A 138 -3.96 3.84 0.59
C LEU A 138 -4.30 4.34 -0.84
N ASP A 139 -3.48 5.23 -1.40
CA ASP A 139 -3.73 5.76 -2.74
C ASP A 139 -3.31 4.75 -3.82
N TYR A 140 -4.30 4.17 -4.50
CA TYR A 140 -4.10 3.23 -5.61
C TYR A 140 -3.41 3.84 -6.84
N SER A 141 -3.31 5.16 -6.92
CA SER A 141 -2.73 5.86 -8.06
C SER A 141 -1.20 5.90 -8.00
N LEU A 142 -0.64 5.82 -6.79
CA LEU A 142 0.80 5.88 -6.54
C LEU A 142 1.48 4.50 -6.67
N VAL A 143 2.77 4.53 -7.01
CA VAL A 143 3.66 3.36 -7.01
C VAL A 143 3.98 2.96 -5.57
N TRP A 144 4.28 1.69 -5.32
CA TRP A 144 4.59 1.16 -3.97
C TRP A 144 5.65 1.99 -3.23
N ASN A 145 6.76 2.32 -3.90
CA ASN A 145 7.87 3.09 -3.31
C ASN A 145 7.50 4.54 -2.98
N LYS A 146 6.42 5.07 -3.54
CA LYS A 146 5.94 6.45 -3.33
C LYS A 146 4.81 6.53 -2.30
N GLN A 147 4.43 5.40 -1.70
CA GLN A 147 3.38 5.37 -0.69
C GLN A 147 3.88 5.94 0.65
N PRO A 148 3.02 6.61 1.43
CA PRO A 148 3.40 7.09 2.75
C PRO A 148 3.69 5.92 3.70
N LEU A 149 4.91 5.89 4.25
CA LEU A 149 5.37 4.80 5.13
C LEU A 149 4.44 4.61 6.34
N GLY A 150 3.93 5.70 6.92
CA GLY A 150 3.03 5.63 8.08
C GLY A 150 1.71 4.90 7.80
N VAL A 151 1.21 4.93 6.56
CA VAL A 151 0.03 4.16 6.17
C VAL A 151 0.39 2.69 5.96
N ILE A 152 1.55 2.41 5.36
CA ILE A 152 2.04 1.04 5.17
C ILE A 152 2.25 0.34 6.51
N THR A 153 2.93 0.98 7.46
CA THR A 153 3.15 0.41 8.80
C THR A 153 1.81 0.13 9.49
N ARG A 154 0.86 1.06 9.41
CA ARG A 154 -0.48 0.86 9.95
C ARG A 154 -1.21 -0.34 9.33
N ILE A 155 -1.06 -0.55 8.03
CA ILE A 155 -1.63 -1.72 7.33
C ILE A 155 -0.99 -3.01 7.85
N PHE A 156 0.33 -3.03 8.07
CA PHE A 156 1.02 -4.20 8.62
C PHE A 156 0.55 -4.53 10.04
N ASP A 157 0.44 -3.53 10.91
CA ASP A 157 -0.05 -3.74 12.27
C ASP A 157 -1.47 -4.31 12.28
N LEU A 158 -2.39 -3.69 11.53
CA LEU A 158 -3.78 -4.16 11.41
C LEU A 158 -3.87 -5.56 10.82
N ALA A 159 -3.02 -5.90 9.85
CA ALA A 159 -2.99 -7.24 9.26
C ALA A 159 -2.51 -8.29 10.27
N ARG A 160 -1.51 -7.98 11.11
CA ARG A 160 -1.02 -8.86 12.18
C ARG A 160 -2.01 -9.01 13.34
N GLU A 161 -2.86 -8.02 13.57
CA GLU A 161 -3.96 -8.07 14.53
C GLU A 161 -5.09 -8.98 14.03
N HIS A 162 -5.49 -8.83 12.75
CA HIS A 162 -6.53 -9.65 12.13
C HIS A 162 -6.10 -11.11 11.91
N HIS A 163 -4.89 -11.31 11.40
CA HIS A 163 -4.36 -12.62 11.00
C HIS A 163 -3.02 -12.88 11.69
N PRO A 164 -3.01 -13.50 12.88
CA PRO A 164 -1.77 -13.79 13.61
C PRO A 164 -0.79 -14.67 12.84
N ILE A 165 -1.28 -15.46 11.88
CA ILE A 165 -0.49 -16.27 10.94
C ILE A 165 0.57 -15.41 10.24
N LEU A 166 0.25 -14.15 9.89
CA LEU A 166 1.15 -13.27 9.13
C LEU A 166 2.42 -12.89 9.91
N ARG A 167 2.43 -13.02 11.24
CA ARG A 167 3.60 -12.72 12.08
C ARG A 167 4.77 -13.68 11.87
N ARG A 168 4.52 -14.84 11.26
CA ARG A 168 5.55 -15.85 10.98
C ARG A 168 6.48 -15.47 9.82
N TYR A 169 6.07 -14.52 8.98
CA TYR A 169 6.83 -14.13 7.79
C TYR A 169 7.78 -12.97 8.13
N ALA A 170 9.04 -13.08 7.74
CA ALA A 170 10.05 -12.06 8.02
C ALA A 170 9.70 -10.73 7.34
N HIS A 171 9.87 -9.62 8.06
CA HIS A 171 9.60 -8.26 7.54
C HIS A 171 8.23 -8.07 6.85
N ASP A 172 7.22 -8.87 7.23
CA ASP A 172 5.87 -8.85 6.64
C ASP A 172 5.86 -8.98 5.10
N TRP A 173 6.83 -9.71 4.53
CA TRP A 173 6.95 -9.81 3.07
C TRP A 173 5.66 -10.33 2.42
N ALA A 174 4.96 -11.25 3.08
CA ALA A 174 3.70 -11.81 2.61
C ALA A 174 2.61 -10.72 2.50
N THR A 175 2.47 -9.89 3.53
CA THR A 175 1.51 -8.77 3.54
C THR A 175 1.88 -7.75 2.47
N ALA A 176 3.17 -7.39 2.36
CA ALA A 176 3.65 -6.44 1.36
C ALA A 176 3.32 -6.91 -0.07
N ASP A 177 3.55 -8.19 -0.38
CA ASP A 177 3.25 -8.74 -1.71
C ASP A 177 1.75 -8.80 -2.00
N LEU A 178 0.91 -9.11 -1.00
CA LEU A 178 -0.56 -9.03 -1.13
C LEU A 178 -1.00 -7.60 -1.49
N VAL A 179 -0.47 -6.59 -0.80
CA VAL A 179 -0.81 -5.18 -1.07
C VAL A 179 -0.29 -4.75 -2.45
N LYS A 180 0.95 -5.08 -2.81
CA LYS A 180 1.51 -4.79 -4.14
C LYS A 180 0.67 -5.40 -5.25
N GLY A 181 0.27 -6.67 -5.10
CA GLY A 181 -0.62 -7.35 -6.06
C GLY A 181 -1.97 -6.65 -6.19
N ASN A 182 -2.54 -6.18 -5.08
CA ASN A 182 -3.78 -5.41 -5.06
C ASN A 182 -3.63 -4.06 -5.79
N LEU A 183 -2.57 -3.30 -5.51
CA LEU A 183 -2.27 -2.03 -6.19
C LEU A 183 -2.14 -2.23 -7.71
N ARG A 184 -1.34 -3.22 -8.14
CA ARG A 184 -1.14 -3.54 -9.56
C ARG A 184 -2.47 -3.84 -10.26
N ARG A 185 -3.28 -4.71 -9.65
CA ARG A 185 -4.60 -5.10 -10.17
C ARG A 185 -5.56 -3.92 -10.25
N THR A 186 -5.65 -3.12 -9.20
CA THR A 186 -6.53 -1.95 -9.16
C THR A 186 -6.12 -0.92 -10.20
N ARG A 187 -4.82 -0.65 -10.38
CA ARG A 187 -4.34 0.25 -11.45
C ARG A 187 -4.70 -0.27 -12.84
N TYR A 188 -4.47 -1.55 -13.10
CA TYR A 188 -4.81 -2.19 -14.38
C TYR A 188 -6.29 -2.01 -14.73
N TYR A 189 -7.20 -2.32 -13.79
CA TYR A 189 -8.64 -2.18 -14.05
C TYR A 189 -9.10 -0.72 -14.16
N ARG A 190 -8.49 0.22 -13.41
CA ARG A 190 -8.78 1.65 -13.55
C ARG A 190 -8.33 2.20 -14.91
N LYS A 191 -7.15 1.79 -15.39
CA LYS A 191 -6.64 2.14 -16.73
C LYS A 191 -7.54 1.56 -17.82
N SER A 192 -7.78 0.24 -17.78
CA SER A 192 -8.63 -0.45 -18.75
C SER A 192 -10.06 0.12 -18.79
N GLY A 193 -10.63 0.47 -17.63
CA GLY A 193 -11.95 1.12 -17.58
C GLY A 193 -11.98 2.49 -18.25
N ARG A 194 -10.94 3.30 -18.04
CA ARG A 194 -10.77 4.60 -18.70
C ARG A 194 -10.61 4.45 -20.21
N ASP A 195 -9.83 3.48 -20.66
CA ASP A 195 -9.58 3.21 -22.08
C ASP A 195 -10.85 2.72 -22.78
N LYS A 196 -11.62 1.83 -22.13
CA LYS A 196 -12.93 1.39 -22.62
C LYS A 196 -13.89 2.57 -22.78
N LEU A 197 -13.91 3.50 -21.82
CA LEU A 197 -14.75 4.70 -21.91
C LEU A 197 -14.28 5.66 -23.02
N LYS A 198 -12.96 5.86 -23.15
CA LYS A 198 -12.36 6.67 -24.23
C LYS A 198 -12.73 6.10 -25.60
N ASN A 199 -12.56 4.80 -25.79
CA ASN A 199 -12.91 4.09 -27.03
C ASN A 199 -14.41 4.15 -27.32
N LYS A 200 -15.27 4.03 -26.30
CA LYS A 200 -16.73 4.22 -26.48
C LYS A 200 -17.07 5.64 -26.94
N ARG A 201 -16.39 6.67 -26.42
CA ARG A 201 -16.58 8.07 -26.83
C ARG A 201 -16.08 8.33 -28.25
N LEU A 202 -14.95 7.73 -28.66
CA LEU A 202 -14.42 7.85 -30.02
C LEU A 202 -15.38 7.21 -31.04
N ARG A 203 -15.87 6.00 -30.74
CA ARG A 203 -16.91 5.33 -31.55
C ARG A 203 -18.19 6.17 -31.66
N ALA A 204 -18.63 6.79 -30.57
CA ALA A 204 -19.81 7.66 -30.61
C ALA A 204 -19.62 8.94 -31.43
N LYS A 205 -18.37 9.35 -31.68
CA LYS A 205 -18.01 10.49 -32.54
C LYS A 205 -17.77 10.10 -34.01
N GLY A 206 -17.95 8.83 -34.37
CA GLY A 206 -17.69 8.35 -35.73
C GLY A 206 -16.22 8.36 -36.13
N ILE A 207 -15.30 8.43 -35.16
CA ILE A 207 -13.86 8.29 -35.43
C ILE A 207 -13.58 6.79 -35.45
N ASP A 208 -13.38 6.26 -36.65
CA ASP A 208 -13.01 4.87 -36.84
C ASP A 208 -11.60 4.60 -36.30
N ARG A 209 -11.42 3.39 -35.77
CA ARG A 209 -10.25 3.01 -34.97
C ARG A 209 -8.93 3.07 -35.76
N ASP A 210 -9.01 3.08 -37.09
CA ASP A 210 -7.87 3.07 -38.02
C ASP A 210 -7.34 4.48 -38.34
N GLU A 211 -8.07 5.54 -37.95
CA GLU A 211 -7.67 6.95 -38.11
C GLU A 211 -7.51 7.66 -36.75
N ALA A 212 -7.55 6.92 -35.64
CA ALA A 212 -7.15 7.46 -34.36
C ALA A 212 -5.63 7.67 -34.41
N PRO A 213 -5.11 8.89 -34.18
CA PRO A 213 -3.66 9.06 -34.02
C PRO A 213 -3.25 8.08 -32.93
N ASP A 214 -2.24 7.27 -33.25
CA ASP A 214 -1.60 6.37 -32.31
C ASP A 214 -0.91 7.21 -31.25
N VAL A 215 -1.71 7.83 -30.38
CA VAL A 215 -1.30 8.29 -29.07
C VAL A 215 -1.26 7.02 -28.22
N CYS A 216 -0.44 6.06 -28.67
CA CYS A 216 0.48 5.34 -27.83
C CYS A 216 1.23 6.40 -27.02
N ASP A 217 0.57 6.88 -25.97
CA ASP A 217 1.24 7.20 -24.72
C ASP A 217 1.76 5.86 -24.14
N SER A 218 2.65 5.25 -24.92
CA SER A 218 3.77 4.44 -24.50
C SER A 218 4.78 5.38 -23.87
N ARG A 219 4.34 6.26 -22.95
CA ARG A 219 5.18 6.59 -21.83
C ARG A 219 5.35 5.27 -21.11
N GLU A 220 6.40 4.59 -21.55
CA GLU A 220 7.23 3.70 -20.79
C GLU A 220 6.72 3.74 -19.35
N GLU A 221 5.99 2.69 -18.95
CA GLU A 221 6.19 2.23 -17.59
C GLU A 221 7.68 1.97 -17.56
N GLU A 222 8.41 3.00 -17.14
CA GLU A 222 9.81 3.01 -16.79
C GLU A 222 9.91 1.81 -15.87
N TYR A 223 10.29 0.70 -16.48
CA TYR A 223 10.59 -0.55 -15.83
C TYR A 223 11.79 -0.14 -15.00
N GLU A 224 11.54 0.28 -13.77
CA GLU A 224 12.60 0.35 -12.80
C GLU A 224 12.93 -1.11 -12.52
N PRO A 225 14.03 -1.66 -13.08
CA PRO A 225 14.55 -2.91 -12.56
C PRO A 225 14.68 -2.70 -11.06
N ASP A 226 14.03 -3.56 -10.29
CA ASP A 226 14.25 -3.69 -8.86
C ASP A 226 15.75 -3.94 -8.70
N MET A 227 16.51 -2.85 -8.46
CA MET A 227 17.94 -2.84 -8.23
C MET A 227 18.14 -3.53 -6.88
N GLY A 228 18.02 -4.85 -6.92
CA GLY A 228 18.28 -5.73 -5.81
C GLY A 228 19.62 -5.36 -5.23
N ASP A 229 19.54 -4.95 -3.97
CA ASP A 229 20.61 -4.78 -3.01
C ASP A 229 21.87 -5.59 -3.38
N ARG A 230 22.76 -4.95 -4.14
CA ARG A 230 24.10 -5.46 -4.48
C ARG A 230 25.04 -5.09 -3.34
N SER A 231 24.69 -5.50 -2.12
CA SER A 231 25.58 -5.43 -0.97
C SER A 231 26.57 -6.60 -1.05
N GLN A 232 27.77 -6.26 -1.52
CA GLN A 232 29.06 -6.74 -1.00
C GLN A 232 29.27 -8.26 -0.94
N ALA A 233 29.84 -8.80 -2.03
CA ALA A 233 30.80 -9.90 -1.96
C ALA A 233 32.06 -9.43 -2.68
N ALA A 234 32.83 -8.58 -2.00
CA ALA A 234 34.22 -8.33 -2.30
C ALA A 234 35.04 -8.91 -1.13
N ASP A 235 36.19 -9.48 -1.47
CA ASP A 235 37.26 -9.95 -0.58
C ASP A 235 37.11 -11.35 0.04
N ALA A 236 37.52 -12.35 -0.76
CA ALA A 236 38.22 -13.54 -0.28
C ALA A 236 39.13 -14.09 -1.39
N GLU A 237 40.12 -13.29 -1.81
CA GLU A 237 41.32 -13.80 -2.48
C GLU A 237 42.53 -13.62 -1.55
N GLN A 238 43.44 -14.59 -1.58
CA GLN A 238 44.82 -14.63 -1.04
C GLN A 238 45.04 -15.14 0.39
N SER A 239 45.22 -16.46 0.52
CA SER A 239 46.33 -17.04 1.31
C SER A 239 46.50 -18.55 1.03
N GLU A 240 47.10 -18.91 -0.11
CA GLU A 240 47.85 -20.16 -0.21
C GLU A 240 49.33 -19.78 -0.19
N GLN A 241 49.92 -19.80 1.02
CA GLN A 241 51.36 -19.81 1.19
C GLN A 241 51.84 -21.26 1.10
N GLU A 242 52.72 -21.48 0.13
CA GLU A 242 53.64 -22.61 0.05
C GLU A 242 54.31 -22.88 1.40
N LEU A 243 54.42 -24.16 1.76
CA LEU A 243 55.45 -24.61 2.68
C LEU A 243 56.29 -25.72 2.01
N PRO A 244 57.63 -25.66 2.19
CA PRO A 244 58.60 -26.57 1.57
C PRO A 244 58.65 -27.96 2.20
#